data_AF-A0A975SJ84-F1
#
_entry.id   AF-A0A975SJ84-F1
#
_cell.length_a   1.000
_cell.length_b   1.000
_cell.length_c   1.000
_cell.angle_alpha   90.00
_cell.angle_beta   90.00
_cell.angle_gamma   90.00
#
_symmetry.space_group_name_H-M   'P 1'
#
loop_
_entity.id
_entity.type
_entity.pdbx_description
1 polymer ?
#
loop_
_entity_poly.entity_id
_entity_poly.type
_entity_poly.pdbx_seq_one_letter_code
_entity_poly.pdbx_strand_id
1 'polypeptide(L)'
;MSRDMGKRIDHIVTRPMPISLTPEELDLENHPIKRASSVIPVRAWTRFYEATVRVDAEAFEWTDKAVHIRWVGSDGQPRSAWYGRMQLTERDRSVSNNVVAE
;
A
#
# COMPACT_ATOMS: atom_id res chain seq x y z
N MET A 1 -24.13 -40.88 24.24
CA MET A 1 -24.62 -40.26 22.99
C MET A 1 -24.22 -38.79 22.98
N SER A 2 -23.40 -38.47 21.97
CA SER A 2 -22.95 -37.18 21.41
C SER A 2 -22.89 -35.90 22.25
N ARG A 3 -21.65 -35.42 22.42
CA ARG A 3 -21.23 -34.05 22.77
C ARG A 3 -21.81 -33.05 21.78
N ASP A 4 -22.60 -32.10 22.27
CA ASP A 4 -23.01 -30.90 21.52
C ASP A 4 -21.81 -29.95 21.40
N MET A 5 -21.05 -30.11 20.32
CA MET A 5 -19.93 -29.25 19.99
C MET A 5 -20.45 -28.11 19.12
N GLY A 6 -21.00 -27.09 19.78
CA GLY A 6 -21.39 -25.82 19.17
C GLY A 6 -20.19 -25.18 18.49
N LYS A 7 -20.00 -25.49 17.20
CA LYS A 7 -19.04 -24.83 16.32
C LYS A 7 -19.46 -23.37 16.19
N ARG A 8 -18.86 -22.49 17.00
CA ARG A 8 -18.86 -21.06 16.75
C ARG A 8 -18.08 -20.86 15.46
N ILE A 9 -18.81 -20.58 14.38
CA ILE A 9 -18.21 -20.09 13.15
C ILE A 9 -17.69 -18.69 13.49
N ASP A 10 -16.38 -18.60 13.72
CA ASP A 10 -15.69 -17.33 13.84
C ASP A 10 -15.83 -16.63 12.49
N HIS A 11 -16.63 -15.57 12.46
CA HIS A 11 -16.81 -14.75 11.28
C HIS A 11 -15.52 -13.93 11.14
N ILE A 12 -14.47 -14.54 10.58
CA ILE A 12 -13.27 -13.83 10.20
C ILE A 12 -13.71 -12.91 9.08
N VAL A 13 -13.99 -11.65 9.43
CA VAL A 13 -14.05 -10.55 8.46
C VAL A 13 -12.65 -10.50 7.87
N THR A 14 -12.46 -11.13 6.71
CA THR A 14 -11.22 -11.05 5.93
C THR A 14 -11.04 -9.60 5.51
N ARG A 15 -10.35 -8.83 6.35
CA ARG A 15 -9.93 -7.48 6.00
C ARG A 15 -8.90 -7.64 4.89
N PRO A 16 -9.13 -7.14 3.67
CA PRO A 16 -8.20 -7.31 2.58
C PRO A 16 -6.90 -6.60 2.93
N MET A 17 -5.87 -7.37 3.27
CA MET A 17 -4.53 -6.85 3.55
C MET A 17 -3.76 -6.75 2.22
N PRO A 18 -3.09 -5.62 1.96
CA PRO A 18 -2.24 -5.51 0.80
C PRO A 18 -1.05 -6.47 0.92
N ILE A 19 -0.68 -7.11 -0.18
CA ILE A 19 0.57 -7.85 -0.29
C ILE A 19 1.71 -6.82 -0.32
N SER A 20 2.54 -6.83 0.71
CA SER A 20 3.73 -6.00 0.86
C SER A 20 4.97 -6.87 0.67
N LEU A 21 6.06 -6.28 0.19
CA LEU A 21 7.37 -6.93 0.28
C LEU A 21 7.69 -7.28 1.74
N THR A 22 8.25 -8.46 1.94
CA THR A 22 8.76 -8.94 3.21
C THR A 22 10.10 -8.26 3.55
N PRO A 23 10.54 -8.30 4.82
CA PRO A 23 11.85 -7.76 5.19
C PRO A 23 13.03 -8.39 4.43
N GLU A 24 12.93 -9.68 4.11
CA GLU A 24 13.94 -10.41 3.33
C GLU A 24 13.99 -9.90 1.88
N GLU A 25 12.83 -9.67 1.26
CA GLU A 25 12.76 -9.11 -0.10
C GLU A 25 13.19 -7.63 -0.15
N LEU A 26 12.98 -6.89 0.93
CA LEU A 26 13.45 -5.51 1.06
C LEU A 26 14.97 -5.43 1.18
N ASP A 27 15.59 -6.42 1.82
CA ASP A 27 17.04 -6.56 1.97
C ASP A 27 17.68 -5.25 2.47
N LEU A 28 17.17 -4.74 3.60
CA LEU A 28 17.53 -3.43 4.14
C LEU A 28 19.00 -3.30 4.53
N GLU A 29 19.69 -4.42 4.74
CA GLU A 29 21.13 -4.47 5.01
C GLU A 29 21.93 -3.98 3.79
N ASN A 30 21.54 -4.39 2.59
CA ASN A 30 22.17 -3.96 1.35
C ASN A 30 21.50 -2.72 0.74
N HIS A 31 20.23 -2.49 1.07
CA HIS A 31 19.37 -1.47 0.47
C HIS A 31 18.79 -0.54 1.54
N PRO A 32 19.61 0.38 2.09
CA PRO A 32 19.19 1.22 3.20
C PRO A 32 18.04 2.15 2.80
N ILE A 33 17.15 2.39 3.76
CA ILE A 33 15.99 3.26 3.60
C ILE A 33 16.45 4.72 3.47
N LYS A 34 15.97 5.37 2.42
CA LYS A 34 16.07 6.81 2.20
C LYS A 34 14.71 7.43 2.44
N ARG A 35 14.64 8.38 3.36
CA ARG A 35 13.40 9.13 3.62
C ARG A 35 13.29 10.29 2.64
N ALA A 36 12.10 10.48 2.12
CA ALA A 36 11.77 11.63 1.31
C ALA A 36 11.78 12.88 2.20
N SER A 37 12.32 14.00 1.71
CA SER A 37 12.20 15.30 2.38
C SER A 37 10.76 15.82 2.38
N SER A 38 9.91 15.30 1.50
CA SER A 38 8.48 15.60 1.42
C SER A 38 7.74 14.39 0.86
N VAL A 39 6.47 14.22 1.23
CA VAL A 39 5.63 13.16 0.68
C VAL A 39 5.43 13.37 -0.82
N ILE A 40 5.56 12.29 -1.60
CA ILE A 40 5.41 12.32 -3.06
C ILE A 40 4.10 11.63 -3.43
N PRO A 41 3.15 12.31 -4.09
CA PRO A 41 1.92 11.66 -4.55
C PRO A 41 2.25 10.67 -5.68
N VAL A 42 1.80 9.42 -5.53
CA VAL A 42 2.05 8.33 -6.46
C VAL A 42 0.77 7.57 -6.79
N ARG A 43 0.75 6.90 -7.94
CA ARG A 43 -0.25 5.87 -8.25
C ARG A 43 0.40 4.50 -8.21
N ALA A 44 -0.16 3.62 -7.39
CA ALA A 44 0.37 2.28 -7.21
C ALA A 44 -0.68 1.23 -7.56
N TRP A 45 -0.24 0.13 -8.17
CA TRP A 45 -1.05 -1.07 -8.27
C TRP A 45 -0.83 -1.93 -7.03
N THR A 46 -1.79 -1.91 -6.11
CA THR A 46 -1.78 -2.75 -4.92
C THR A 46 -2.47 -4.08 -5.22
N ARG A 47 -1.84 -5.17 -4.78
CA ARG A 47 -2.44 -6.50 -4.86
C ARG A 47 -2.99 -6.87 -3.49
N PHE A 48 -4.26 -7.22 -3.47
CA PHE A 48 -4.92 -7.95 -2.39
C PHE A 48 -5.08 -9.41 -2.82
N TYR A 49 -5.27 -10.31 -1.87
CA TYR A 49 -5.53 -11.72 -2.17
C TYR A 49 -6.71 -11.92 -3.14
N GLU A 50 -7.71 -11.03 -3.08
CA GLU A 50 -8.94 -11.14 -3.86
C GLU A 50 -8.92 -10.30 -5.16
N ALA A 51 -8.10 -9.24 -5.23
CA ALA A 51 -8.12 -8.30 -6.35
C ALA A 51 -6.83 -7.47 -6.49
N THR A 52 -6.54 -7.03 -7.71
CA THR A 52 -5.54 -5.98 -7.96
C THR A 52 -6.25 -4.64 -8.13
N VAL A 53 -5.89 -3.64 -7.33
CA VAL A 53 -6.55 -2.33 -7.28
C VAL A 53 -5.51 -1.24 -7.52
N ARG A 54 -5.88 -0.20 -8.27
CA ARG A 54 -5.05 1.00 -8.40
C ARG A 54 -5.42 1.99 -7.30
N VAL A 55 -4.44 2.44 -6.53
CA VAL A 55 -4.63 3.41 -5.45
C VAL A 55 -3.85 4.68 -5.72
N ASP A 56 -4.43 5.82 -5.32
CA ASP A 56 -3.69 7.05 -5.14
C ASP A 56 -3.11 7.04 -3.73
N ALA A 57 -1.80 7.22 -3.64
CA ALA A 57 -1.04 7.02 -2.41
C ALA A 57 0.05 8.10 -2.26
N GLU A 58 0.65 8.15 -1.09
CA GLU A 58 1.76 9.03 -0.76
C GLU A 58 3.00 8.18 -0.47
N ALA A 59 4.08 8.39 -1.22
CA ALA A 59 5.38 7.79 -0.95
C ALA A 59 6.17 8.69 0.00
N PHE A 60 6.72 8.11 1.07
CA PHE A 60 7.43 8.86 2.12
C PHE A 60 8.83 8.31 2.41
N GLU A 61 9.11 7.07 2.05
CA GLU A 61 10.45 6.49 2.11
C GLU A 61 10.63 5.45 1.00
N TRP A 62 11.88 5.25 0.57
CA TRP A 62 12.25 4.32 -0.49
C TRP A 62 13.60 3.68 -0.22
N THR A 63 13.80 2.48 -0.74
CA THR A 63 15.12 1.90 -0.98
C THR A 63 15.47 2.13 -2.46
N ASP A 64 16.60 1.62 -2.94
CA ASP A 64 16.91 1.61 -4.38
C ASP A 64 16.03 0.64 -5.20
N LYS A 65 15.40 -0.35 -4.54
CA LYS A 65 14.55 -1.38 -5.14
C LYS A 65 13.07 -1.24 -4.85
N ALA A 66 12.71 -0.58 -3.74
CA ALA A 66 11.35 -0.55 -3.24
C ALA A 66 10.96 0.83 -2.72
N VAL A 67 9.66 1.03 -2.55
CA VAL A 67 9.04 2.27 -2.06
C VAL A 67 7.97 1.94 -1.03
N HIS A 68 7.95 2.69 0.06
CA HIS A 68 6.89 2.62 1.05
C HIS A 68 5.85 3.68 0.72
N ILE A 69 4.62 3.22 0.50
CA ILE A 69 3.49 4.10 0.23
C ILE A 69 2.44 3.97 1.32
N ARG A 70 1.68 5.05 1.52
CA ARG A 70 0.51 5.11 2.40
C ARG A 70 -0.70 5.59 1.61
N TRP A 71 -1.87 5.01 1.89
CA TRP A 71 -3.14 5.45 1.32
C TRP A 71 -4.28 5.23 2.30
N VAL A 72 -5.45 5.76 1.99
CA VAL A 72 -6.70 5.47 2.69
C VAL A 72 -7.53 4.53 1.83
N GLY A 73 -7.90 3.38 2.38
CA GLY A 73 -8.75 2.40 1.69
C GLY A 73 -10.17 2.93 1.47
N SER A 74 -10.93 2.27 0.59
CA SER A 74 -12.35 2.61 0.35
C SER A 74 -13.22 2.46 1.60
N ASP A 75 -12.75 1.72 2.60
CA ASP A 75 -13.34 1.57 3.94
C ASP A 75 -12.94 2.69 4.91
N GLY A 76 -12.21 3.71 4.44
CA GLY A 76 -11.73 4.83 5.25
C GLY A 76 -10.53 4.49 6.13
N GLN A 77 -9.98 3.28 6.04
CA GLN A 77 -8.88 2.85 6.91
C GLN A 77 -7.51 3.21 6.31
N PRO A 78 -6.58 3.77 7.10
CA PRO A 78 -5.22 4.01 6.63
C PRO A 78 -4.50 2.67 6.42
N ARG A 79 -3.78 2.57 5.30
CA ARG A 79 -2.98 1.39 4.92
C ARG A 79 -1.62 1.83 4.42
N SER A 80 -0.62 0.99 4.59
CA SER A 80 0.71 1.18 4.02
C SER A 80 1.31 -0.15 3.59
N ALA A 81 2.18 -0.11 2.60
CA ALA A 81 2.87 -1.29 2.08
C ALA A 81 4.13 -0.90 1.30
N TRP A 82 5.08 -1.84 1.26
CA TRP A 82 6.27 -1.75 0.42
C TRP A 82 6.02 -2.39 -0.94
N TYR A 83 6.35 -1.66 -2.00
CA TYR A 83 6.23 -2.12 -3.37
C TYR A 83 7.55 -2.01 -4.12
N GLY A 84 7.80 -2.96 -5.02
CA GLY A 84 8.94 -2.89 -5.92
C GLY A 84 8.80 -1.78 -6.97
N ARG A 85 9.92 -1.32 -7.52
CA ARG A 85 10.02 -0.20 -8.47
C ARG A 85 9.11 -0.33 -9.71
N MET A 86 8.79 -1.54 -10.16
CA MET A 86 7.93 -1.80 -11.33
C MET A 86 6.44 -1.54 -11.06
N GLN A 87 6.02 -1.42 -9.79
CA GLN A 87 4.61 -1.37 -9.40
C GLN A 87 4.06 0.05 -9.22
N LEU A 88 4.92 1.06 -9.35
CA LEU A 88 4.54 2.46 -9.31
C LEU A 88 4.49 3.07 -10.71
N THR A 89 3.49 3.90 -10.92
CA THR A 89 3.47 4.91 -11.97
C THR A 89 3.46 6.28 -11.30
N GLU A 90 4.38 7.17 -11.68
CA GLU A 90 4.30 8.56 -11.23
C GLU A 90 2.95 9.13 -11.66
N ARG A 91 2.25 9.81 -10.74
CA ARG A 91 1.14 10.65 -11.17
C ARG A 91 1.75 11.71 -12.07
N ASP A 92 1.31 11.73 -13.31
CA ASP A 92 1.58 12.79 -14.26
C ASP A 92 1.46 14.16 -13.55
N ARG A 93 2.54 14.95 -13.58
CA ARG A 93 2.64 16.24 -12.88
C ARG A 93 1.64 17.31 -13.40
N SER A 94 0.72 16.98 -14.30
CA SER A 94 -0.23 17.92 -14.91
C SER A 94 -1.52 18.17 -14.13
N VAL A 95 -1.54 18.00 -12.79
CA VAL A 95 -2.61 18.56 -11.94
C VAL A 95 -2.00 19.45 -10.86
N SER A 96 -1.31 20.49 -11.32
CA SER A 96 -1.08 21.72 -10.56
C SER A 96 -1.23 22.88 -11.54
N ASN A 97 -2.45 23.05 -12.06
CA ASN A 97 -2.90 24.26 -12.75
C ASN A 97 -4.42 24.33 -12.64
N ASN A 98 -4.92 24.70 -11.46
CA ASN A 98 -6.12 25.54 -11.33
C ASN A 98 -6.30 25.97 -9.87
N VAL A 99 -5.53 26.98 -9.49
CA VAL A 99 -5.91 27.97 -8.46
C VAL A 99 -5.28 29.30 -8.87
N VAL A 100 -5.74 29.85 -9.98
CA VAL A 100 -5.78 31.31 -10.26
C VAL A 100 -6.81 31.56 -11.36
N ALA A 101 -7.57 32.66 -11.18
CA ALA A 101 -8.68 33.21 -11.99
C ALA A 101 -10.04 32.50 -11.78
N GLU A 102 -11.11 33.14 -11.30
CA GLU A 102 -11.48 34.57 -11.20
C GLU A 102 -12.21 34.87 -9.88
#